data_AF-A0A2G9C418-F1
#
_entry.id   AF-A0A2G9C418-F1
#
_cell.length_a   1.000
_cell.length_b   1.000
_cell.length_c   1.000
_cell.angle_alpha   90.00
_cell.angle_beta   90.00
_cell.angle_gamma   90.00
#
_symmetry.space_group_name_H-M   'P 1'
#
loop_
_entity.id
_entity.type
_entity.pdbx_description
1 polymer ?
#
loop_
_entity_poly.entity_id
_entity_poly.type
_entity_poly.pdbx_seq_one_letter_code
_entity_poly.pdbx_strand_id
1 'polypeptide(L)'
;MNARHVAPLLALILGAAGAAAAPDKCQIETMDIPVRLVESRPVATVKLNGVPVPLLVDSGAFYSFLSEASARQLNLRTKPAPDGLRVYGITGAVQALRVTTVQSVVLEQAELKGVEFLVGGNEINAGIMGVLGRNFLSVADTEYDLAHGVVRLVFPKGDCEKTSLACWAGEAPVIEAPLISYGRSDRAVRVPVLVNGEKLRALMDTGAPATALMIGAARKAGIAEADLTPSGRTGGAGAEFAREWTTRVDRFELGGEKVSNNRMRVTDASDNEYGMLLGLDYFLSHRVYVSRLQGKIYATWNGGPIFAKGEPTAGAYDQRYAAKAEAIAADDADGFARRGNAALVGGDPARALEDLDRAIALAPTVALYHESRSRVRQALKQNKEALADLDEALRLDPTLAEARLHRAQLRMAGGDRDGAGQDLAALDETLPPSANLRAPMAQMHARRNEAPQALKQFDLWIRSHPRDLRLAAMHGDRCWMRTRMNLEIEQAIDDCKEAVDLDGEEASYRSFLGWARLRQGEAAAARKAFDRSIELKPLAWAHYGRGLALSRLNEPEKARQDFEAARRIAPAIDESVRKAGFEALAGTVKRPE
;
A
#
# COMPACT_ATOMS: atom_id res chain seq x y z
N MET A 1 8.95 -30.13 -6.90
CA MET A 1 7.87 -31.05 -7.31
C MET A 1 7.46 -30.72 -8.73
N ASN A 2 7.30 -31.72 -9.60
CA ASN A 2 6.46 -31.59 -10.78
C ASN A 2 5.06 -31.26 -10.30
N ALA A 3 4.74 -29.96 -10.23
CA ALA A 3 3.37 -29.52 -10.11
C ALA A 3 2.62 -30.19 -11.26
N ARG A 4 1.74 -31.14 -10.95
CA ARG A 4 0.68 -31.48 -11.90
C ARG A 4 -0.08 -30.18 -12.09
N HIS A 5 0.26 -29.47 -13.15
CA HIS A 5 -0.42 -28.29 -13.62
C HIS A 5 -1.83 -28.72 -14.00
N VAL A 6 -2.72 -28.79 -13.00
CA VAL A 6 -4.13 -28.55 -13.25
C VAL A 6 -4.22 -27.03 -13.39
N ALA A 7 -3.89 -26.53 -14.57
CA ALA A 7 -4.43 -25.24 -14.97
C ALA A 7 -5.95 -25.41 -14.81
N PRO A 8 -6.62 -24.62 -13.95
CA PRO A 8 -8.05 -24.73 -13.87
C PRO A 8 -8.57 -24.35 -15.26
N LEU A 9 -9.29 -25.27 -15.91
CA LEU A 9 -9.96 -24.96 -17.16
C LEU A 9 -10.97 -23.84 -16.83
N LEU A 10 -10.69 -22.61 -17.26
CA LEU A 10 -11.72 -21.58 -17.34
C LEU A 10 -12.76 -22.10 -18.34
N ALA A 11 -13.89 -22.59 -17.84
CA ALA A 11 -15.06 -22.79 -18.68
C ALA A 11 -15.75 -21.43 -18.84
N LEU A 12 -15.26 -20.62 -19.77
CA LEU A 12 -15.91 -19.38 -20.18
C LEU A 12 -17.12 -19.74 -21.05
N ILE A 13 -18.33 -19.49 -20.56
CA ILE A 13 -19.54 -19.49 -21.38
C ILE A 13 -19.60 -18.13 -22.06
N LEU A 14 -18.95 -18.00 -23.21
CA LEU A 14 -19.08 -16.83 -24.08
C LEU A 14 -20.37 -16.97 -24.89
N GLY A 15 -21.30 -16.03 -24.73
CA GLY A 15 -22.52 -15.97 -25.52
C GLY A 15 -22.18 -15.71 -26.99
N ALA A 16 -22.51 -16.65 -27.87
CA ALA A 16 -22.34 -16.50 -29.31
C ALA A 16 -23.46 -15.62 -29.89
N ALA A 17 -23.11 -14.45 -30.42
CA ALA A 17 -23.94 -13.75 -31.40
C ALA A 17 -23.55 -14.24 -32.80
N GLY A 18 -24.55 -14.44 -33.65
CA GLY A 18 -24.51 -15.31 -34.84
C GLY A 18 -23.50 -14.95 -35.92
N ALA A 19 -23.05 -15.99 -36.63
CA ALA A 19 -22.05 -15.93 -37.69
C ALA A 19 -22.65 -15.73 -39.10
N ALA A 20 -21.99 -14.89 -39.90
CA ALA A 20 -21.91 -15.02 -41.36
C ALA A 20 -20.61 -14.37 -41.92
N ALA A 21 -19.69 -15.24 -42.37
CA ALA A 21 -18.62 -15.11 -43.38
C ALA A 21 -17.72 -13.84 -43.53
N ALA A 22 -16.46 -13.95 -43.07
CA ALA A 22 -15.19 -13.70 -43.78
C ALA A 22 -14.00 -14.18 -42.89
N PRO A 23 -12.82 -14.59 -43.41
CA PRO A 23 -11.69 -14.95 -42.56
C PRO A 23 -10.98 -13.66 -42.09
N ASP A 24 -11.52 -13.03 -41.05
CA ASP A 24 -10.79 -12.02 -40.29
C ASP A 24 -9.63 -12.72 -39.58
N LYS A 25 -8.40 -12.46 -40.06
CA LYS A 25 -7.23 -13.28 -39.73
C LYS A 25 -6.84 -13.22 -38.25
N CYS A 26 -7.10 -12.13 -37.54
CA CYS A 26 -6.89 -12.05 -36.09
C CYS A 26 -8.18 -11.55 -35.42
N GLN A 27 -8.72 -12.36 -34.51
CA GLN A 27 -9.90 -12.04 -33.71
C GLN A 27 -9.49 -11.89 -32.25
N ILE A 28 -10.01 -10.87 -31.58
CA ILE A 28 -9.70 -10.59 -30.18
C ILE A 28 -10.98 -10.71 -29.37
N GLU A 29 -10.98 -11.65 -28.42
CA GLU A 29 -12.01 -11.74 -27.39
C GLU A 29 -11.45 -11.19 -26.07
N THR A 30 -12.28 -10.50 -25.29
CA THR A 30 -11.84 -9.91 -24.02
C THR A 30 -12.77 -10.29 -22.87
N MET A 31 -12.20 -10.29 -21.66
CA MET A 31 -12.93 -10.32 -20.40
C MET A 31 -12.40 -9.19 -19.53
N ASP A 32 -13.25 -8.20 -19.29
CA ASP A 32 -12.91 -7.04 -18.47
C ASP A 32 -12.96 -7.43 -16.99
N ILE A 33 -11.98 -6.96 -16.23
CA ILE A 33 -11.89 -7.02 -14.79
C ILE A 33 -11.96 -5.56 -14.31
N PRO A 34 -13.11 -5.12 -13.77
CA PRO A 34 -13.24 -3.79 -13.20
C PRO A 34 -12.24 -3.58 -12.05
N VAL A 35 -11.49 -2.48 -12.10
CA VAL A 35 -10.48 -2.14 -11.10
C VAL A 35 -10.79 -0.77 -10.50
N ARG A 36 -10.98 -0.74 -9.18
CA ARG A 36 -11.08 0.51 -8.42
C ARG A 36 -9.74 0.86 -7.80
N LEU A 37 -9.35 2.12 -7.87
CA LEU A 37 -8.17 2.61 -7.20
C LEU A 37 -8.52 3.05 -5.77
N VAL A 38 -7.90 2.43 -4.77
CA VAL A 38 -8.13 2.73 -3.34
C VAL A 38 -6.78 3.03 -2.71
N GLU A 39 -6.56 4.26 -2.25
CA GLU A 39 -5.31 4.67 -1.57
C GLU A 39 -4.02 4.26 -2.34
N SER A 40 -3.97 4.54 -3.65
CA SER A 40 -2.88 4.11 -4.55
C SER A 40 -2.75 2.60 -4.75
N ARG A 41 -3.86 1.86 -4.75
CA ARG A 41 -3.88 0.41 -5.02
C ARG A 41 -4.98 0.02 -5.99
N PRO A 42 -4.66 -0.74 -7.06
CA PRO A 42 -5.66 -1.30 -7.95
C PRO A 42 -6.34 -2.48 -7.28
N VAL A 43 -7.66 -2.41 -7.10
CA VAL A 43 -8.44 -3.43 -6.40
C VAL A 43 -9.52 -3.98 -7.33
N ALA A 44 -9.54 -5.30 -7.48
CA ALA A 44 -10.63 -6.04 -8.11
C ALA A 44 -11.44 -6.77 -7.03
N THR A 45 -12.75 -6.86 -7.20
CA THR A 45 -13.60 -7.62 -6.26
C THR A 45 -13.82 -9.02 -6.82
N VAL A 46 -13.48 -10.03 -6.04
CA VAL A 46 -13.65 -11.44 -6.40
C VAL A 46 -14.58 -12.09 -5.39
N LYS A 47 -15.53 -12.94 -5.82
CA LYS A 47 -16.36 -13.69 -4.86
C LYS A 47 -15.65 -14.98 -4.48
N LEU A 48 -15.31 -15.15 -3.21
CA LEU A 48 -14.76 -16.38 -2.65
C LEU A 48 -15.85 -17.09 -1.85
N ASN A 49 -16.28 -18.27 -2.30
CA ASN A 49 -17.42 -19.01 -1.76
C ASN A 49 -18.69 -18.14 -1.61
N GLY A 50 -18.95 -17.28 -2.60
CA GLY A 50 -20.09 -16.35 -2.61
C GLY A 50 -19.90 -15.04 -1.84
N VAL A 51 -18.83 -14.90 -1.05
CA VAL A 51 -18.52 -13.67 -0.31
C VAL A 51 -17.70 -12.73 -1.18
N PRO A 52 -18.07 -11.45 -1.35
CA PRO A 52 -17.25 -10.48 -2.08
C PRO A 52 -15.95 -10.19 -1.31
N VAL A 53 -14.82 -10.28 -1.99
CA VAL A 53 -13.48 -10.11 -1.41
C VAL A 53 -12.67 -9.15 -2.29
N PRO A 54 -12.32 -7.96 -1.78
CA PRO A 54 -11.44 -7.03 -2.49
C PRO A 54 -10.00 -7.54 -2.47
N LEU A 55 -9.40 -7.72 -3.64
CA LEU A 55 -8.03 -8.18 -3.83
C LEU A 55 -7.23 -7.15 -4.61
N LEU A 56 -6.00 -6.89 -4.16
CA LEU A 56 -5.01 -6.08 -4.89
C LEU A 56 -4.69 -6.77 -6.22
N VAL A 57 -4.83 -6.07 -7.33
CA VAL A 57 -4.40 -6.56 -8.64
C VAL A 57 -2.88 -6.37 -8.73
N ASP A 58 -2.14 -7.47 -8.71
CA ASP A 58 -0.68 -7.45 -8.58
C ASP A 58 -0.02 -8.33 -9.64
N SER A 59 0.53 -7.68 -10.67
CA SER A 59 1.30 -8.35 -11.73
C SER A 59 2.67 -8.85 -11.27
N GLY A 60 3.21 -8.32 -10.17
CA GLY A 60 4.45 -8.77 -9.54
C GLY A 60 4.26 -10.07 -8.76
N ALA A 61 3.11 -10.24 -8.12
CA ALA A 61 2.78 -11.42 -7.33
C ALA A 61 2.76 -12.70 -8.19
N PHE A 62 3.62 -13.64 -7.84
CA PHE A 62 3.70 -14.95 -8.51
C PHE A 62 2.39 -15.74 -8.44
N TYR A 63 1.66 -15.59 -7.34
CA TYR A 63 0.44 -16.32 -7.06
C TYR A 63 -0.53 -15.43 -6.29
N SER A 64 -1.78 -15.87 -6.13
CA SER A 64 -2.77 -15.13 -5.34
C SER A 64 -2.61 -15.43 -3.85
N PHE A 65 -2.77 -14.39 -3.03
CA PHE A 65 -2.59 -14.44 -1.58
C PHE A 65 -3.85 -13.98 -0.85
N LEU A 66 -4.05 -14.49 0.36
CA LEU A 66 -4.93 -13.91 1.37
C LEU A 66 -4.11 -13.64 2.62
N SER A 67 -4.42 -12.55 3.32
CA SER A 67 -3.82 -12.35 4.64
C SER A 67 -4.31 -13.42 5.63
N GLU A 68 -3.54 -13.68 6.68
CA GLU A 68 -3.95 -14.67 7.68
C GLU A 68 -5.24 -14.23 8.40
N ALA A 69 -5.41 -12.94 8.65
CA ALA A 69 -6.64 -12.39 9.23
C ALA A 69 -7.83 -12.53 8.28
N SER A 70 -7.64 -12.30 6.98
CA SER A 70 -8.67 -12.45 5.95
C SER A 70 -9.13 -13.89 5.80
N ALA A 71 -8.20 -14.85 5.78
CA ALA A 71 -8.55 -16.27 5.74
C ALA A 71 -9.41 -16.69 6.96
N ARG A 72 -9.12 -16.15 8.16
CA ARG A 72 -9.93 -16.37 9.36
C ARG A 72 -11.30 -15.71 9.25
N GLN A 73 -11.37 -14.46 8.79
CA GLN A 73 -12.63 -13.73 8.60
C GLN A 73 -13.56 -14.44 7.60
N LEU A 74 -13.00 -15.07 6.57
CA LEU A 74 -13.72 -15.86 5.58
C LEU A 74 -13.98 -17.31 6.02
N ASN A 75 -13.60 -17.68 7.25
CA ASN A 75 -13.72 -19.04 7.79
C ASN A 75 -13.07 -20.12 6.90
N LEU A 76 -11.97 -19.78 6.24
CA LEU A 76 -11.26 -20.69 5.34
C LEU A 76 -10.35 -21.63 6.13
N ARG A 77 -10.41 -22.92 5.80
CA ARG A 77 -9.49 -23.92 6.36
C ARG A 77 -8.12 -23.76 5.71
N THR A 78 -7.09 -23.60 6.53
CA THR A 78 -5.71 -23.44 6.07
C THR A 78 -4.86 -24.62 6.54
N LYS A 79 -3.91 -25.05 5.71
CA LYS A 79 -2.88 -26.05 6.03
C LYS A 79 -1.49 -25.44 5.80
N PRO A 80 -0.43 -25.92 6.47
CA PRO A 80 0.94 -25.51 6.11
C PRO A 80 1.20 -25.69 4.61
N ALA A 81 1.99 -24.78 4.02
CA ALA A 81 2.43 -24.94 2.64
C ALA A 81 3.31 -26.20 2.50
N PRO A 82 3.36 -26.82 1.31
CA PRO A 82 4.23 -27.96 1.06
C PRO A 82 5.70 -27.65 1.36
N ASP A 83 6.42 -28.65 1.87
CA ASP A 83 7.85 -28.52 2.16
C ASP A 83 8.62 -28.08 0.90
N GLY A 84 9.46 -27.06 1.06
CA GLY A 84 10.26 -26.48 -0.01
C GLY A 84 9.57 -25.36 -0.81
N LEU A 85 8.27 -25.12 -0.64
CA LEU A 85 7.64 -23.92 -1.19
C LEU A 85 8.01 -22.70 -0.35
N ARG A 86 8.78 -21.79 -0.94
CA ARG A 86 9.12 -20.49 -0.36
C ARG A 86 8.68 -19.38 -1.31
N VAL A 87 8.08 -18.35 -0.73
CA VAL A 87 7.70 -17.13 -1.45
C VAL A 87 8.55 -16.00 -0.93
N TYR A 88 9.08 -15.22 -1.86
CA TYR A 88 9.84 -14.01 -1.58
C TYR A 88 9.08 -12.82 -2.15
N GLY A 89 8.97 -11.76 -1.36
CA GLY A 89 8.61 -10.43 -1.83
C GLY A 89 9.84 -9.52 -1.81
N ILE A 90 9.64 -8.25 -2.18
CA ILE A 90 10.69 -7.23 -2.18
C ILE A 90 11.39 -7.06 -0.80
N THR A 91 10.68 -7.37 0.29
CA THR A 91 11.21 -7.32 1.66
C THR A 91 11.51 -8.69 2.26
N GLY A 92 11.92 -9.64 1.42
CA GLY A 92 12.37 -10.96 1.87
C GLY A 92 11.29 -12.03 1.88
N ALA A 93 11.53 -13.12 2.61
CA ALA A 93 10.66 -14.30 2.61
C ALA A 93 9.35 -14.06 3.36
N VAL A 94 8.26 -14.60 2.82
CA VAL A 94 6.98 -14.71 3.53
C VAL A 94 7.11 -15.80 4.59
N GLN A 95 6.91 -15.43 5.86
CA GLN A 95 7.02 -16.36 6.98
C GLN A 95 5.76 -17.20 7.17
N ALA A 96 5.94 -18.44 7.65
CA ALA A 96 4.87 -19.37 8.02
C ALA A 96 3.80 -19.55 6.93
N LEU A 97 4.23 -19.64 5.66
CA LEU A 97 3.34 -19.74 4.51
C LEU A 97 2.35 -20.91 4.66
N ARG A 98 1.07 -20.62 4.43
CA ARG A 98 -0.02 -21.60 4.44
C ARG A 98 -0.69 -21.64 3.08
N VAL A 99 -1.54 -22.63 2.88
CA VAL A 99 -2.38 -22.78 1.70
C VAL A 99 -3.81 -23.03 2.14
N THR A 100 -4.76 -22.48 1.40
CA THR A 100 -6.18 -22.83 1.49
C THR A 100 -6.71 -23.16 0.10
N THR A 101 -7.80 -23.93 0.05
CA THR A 101 -8.51 -24.23 -1.19
C THR A 101 -9.90 -23.60 -1.11
N VAL A 102 -10.16 -22.64 -1.98
CA VAL A 102 -11.46 -21.98 -2.13
C VAL A 102 -12.30 -22.79 -3.11
N GLN A 103 -13.52 -23.15 -2.71
CA GLN A 103 -14.34 -24.09 -3.46
C GLN A 103 -14.96 -23.45 -4.71
N SER A 104 -15.37 -22.19 -4.60
CA SER A 104 -15.90 -21.40 -5.71
C SER A 104 -15.24 -20.01 -5.70
N VAL A 105 -14.60 -19.66 -6.82
CA VAL A 105 -14.02 -18.34 -7.07
C VAL A 105 -14.75 -17.77 -8.28
N VAL A 106 -15.51 -16.70 -8.08
CA VAL A 106 -16.19 -16.00 -9.18
C VAL A 106 -15.49 -14.67 -9.43
N LEU A 107 -14.96 -14.53 -10.64
CA LEU A 107 -14.41 -13.29 -11.18
C LEU A 107 -15.27 -12.88 -12.37
N GLU A 108 -16.08 -11.84 -12.20
CA GLU A 108 -17.08 -11.43 -13.18
C GLU A 108 -17.98 -12.59 -13.62
N GLN A 109 -17.93 -12.97 -14.91
CA GLN A 109 -18.73 -14.03 -15.49
C GLN A 109 -18.05 -15.41 -15.42
N ALA A 110 -16.81 -15.48 -14.92
CA ALA A 110 -16.05 -16.72 -14.83
C ALA A 110 -16.13 -17.30 -13.41
N GLU A 111 -16.53 -18.57 -13.31
CA GLU A 111 -16.45 -19.35 -12.06
C GLU A 111 -15.37 -20.43 -12.16
N LEU A 112 -14.52 -20.49 -11.13
CA LEU A 112 -13.46 -21.47 -10.99
C LEU A 112 -13.66 -22.27 -9.70
N LYS A 113 -13.50 -23.59 -9.80
CA LYS A 113 -13.70 -24.50 -8.67
C LYS A 113 -12.38 -25.02 -8.12
N GLY A 114 -12.29 -25.09 -6.79
CA GLY A 114 -11.15 -25.69 -6.09
C GLY A 114 -9.83 -24.94 -6.30
N VAL A 115 -9.87 -23.61 -6.31
CA VAL A 115 -8.68 -22.78 -6.53
C VAL A 115 -7.89 -22.66 -5.23
N GLU A 116 -6.59 -22.92 -5.30
CA GLU A 116 -5.69 -22.70 -4.16
C GLU A 116 -5.32 -21.22 -4.01
N PHE A 117 -5.23 -20.76 -2.78
CA PHE A 117 -4.67 -19.47 -2.40
C PHE A 117 -3.55 -19.70 -1.41
N LEU A 118 -2.48 -18.92 -1.55
CA LEU A 118 -1.47 -18.81 -0.52
C LEU A 118 -2.03 -17.95 0.62
N VAL A 119 -1.69 -18.29 1.86
CA VAL A 119 -2.13 -17.55 3.05
C VAL A 119 -0.91 -17.15 3.85
N GLY A 120 -0.74 -15.85 4.04
CA GLY A 120 0.42 -15.26 4.71
C GLY A 120 0.75 -13.87 4.18
N GLY A 121 1.90 -13.35 4.60
CA GLY A 121 2.33 -11.99 4.29
C GLY A 121 1.67 -10.95 5.20
N ASN A 122 1.86 -9.69 4.85
CA ASN A 122 1.38 -8.55 5.62
C ASN A 122 0.00 -8.09 5.16
N GLU A 123 -0.74 -7.44 6.05
CA GLU A 123 -1.96 -6.73 5.69
C GLU A 123 -1.66 -5.62 4.70
N ILE A 124 -2.53 -5.53 3.69
CA ILE A 124 -2.39 -4.52 2.66
C ILE A 124 -2.93 -3.20 3.24
N ASN A 125 -4.09 -3.14 3.89
CA ASN A 125 -4.87 -1.94 4.32
C ASN A 125 -5.97 -1.55 3.31
N ALA A 126 -6.78 -0.53 3.64
CA ALA A 126 -7.91 -0.04 2.85
C ALA A 126 -8.94 -1.13 2.50
N GLY A 127 -9.23 -1.99 3.48
CA GLY A 127 -10.16 -3.11 3.34
C GLY A 127 -9.69 -4.24 2.41
N ILE A 128 -8.48 -4.17 1.83
CA ILE A 128 -7.96 -5.18 0.90
C ILE A 128 -7.58 -6.44 1.67
N MET A 129 -8.15 -7.56 1.27
CA MET A 129 -8.06 -8.85 2.00
C MET A 129 -6.97 -9.79 1.46
N GLY A 130 -6.37 -9.44 0.32
CA GLY A 130 -5.38 -10.26 -0.33
C GLY A 130 -4.94 -9.71 -1.68
N VAL A 131 -4.32 -10.58 -2.46
CA VAL A 131 -3.70 -10.28 -3.75
C VAL A 131 -4.25 -11.20 -4.82
N LEU A 132 -4.66 -10.64 -5.95
CA LEU A 132 -4.95 -11.33 -7.20
C LEU A 132 -3.70 -11.33 -8.06
N GLY A 133 -3.00 -12.47 -8.06
CA GLY A 133 -1.69 -12.61 -8.70
C GLY A 133 -1.72 -13.21 -10.10
N ARG A 134 -0.53 -13.52 -10.62
CA ARG A 134 -0.32 -14.03 -11.98
C ARG A 134 -1.01 -15.34 -12.31
N ASN A 135 -1.41 -16.15 -11.33
CA ASN A 135 -2.21 -17.35 -11.58
C ASN A 135 -3.61 -17.06 -12.17
N PHE A 136 -4.09 -15.81 -12.04
CA PHE A 136 -5.26 -15.31 -12.78
C PHE A 136 -4.86 -14.34 -13.87
N LEU A 137 -3.99 -13.37 -13.55
CA LEU A 137 -3.67 -12.29 -14.49
C LEU A 137 -2.91 -12.75 -15.73
N SER A 138 -2.22 -13.89 -15.68
CA SER A 138 -1.37 -14.39 -16.76
C SER A 138 -1.92 -15.65 -17.46
N VAL A 139 -3.21 -15.94 -17.30
CA VAL A 139 -3.89 -17.04 -18.02
C VAL A 139 -4.02 -16.75 -19.53
N ALA A 140 -3.96 -15.48 -19.93
CA ALA A 140 -4.08 -15.03 -21.31
C ALA A 140 -3.21 -13.78 -21.60
N ASP A 141 -3.43 -13.20 -22.79
CA ASP A 141 -3.27 -11.77 -23.07
C ASP A 141 -3.66 -10.92 -21.84
N THR A 142 -2.89 -9.89 -21.46
CA THR A 142 -3.32 -8.97 -20.40
C THR A 142 -3.14 -7.53 -20.84
N GLU A 143 -4.22 -6.76 -20.79
CA GLU A 143 -4.20 -5.32 -20.98
C GLU A 143 -4.46 -4.61 -19.65
N TYR A 144 -3.61 -3.65 -19.32
CA TYR A 144 -3.73 -2.79 -18.14
C TYR A 144 -4.07 -1.39 -18.60
N ASP A 145 -5.31 -0.98 -18.32
CA ASP A 145 -5.84 0.36 -18.60
C ASP A 145 -6.33 0.96 -17.28
N LEU A 146 -5.40 1.08 -16.32
CA LEU A 146 -5.71 1.46 -14.95
C LEU A 146 -6.14 2.92 -14.82
N ALA A 147 -5.77 3.78 -15.78
CA ALA A 147 -6.29 5.14 -15.88
C ALA A 147 -7.81 5.19 -16.09
N HIS A 148 -8.38 4.15 -16.73
CA HIS A 148 -9.83 3.95 -16.88
C HIS A 148 -10.37 2.88 -15.91
N GLY A 149 -9.54 2.40 -14.99
CA GLY A 149 -9.91 1.45 -13.95
C GLY A 149 -10.34 0.09 -14.48
N VAL A 150 -9.57 -0.49 -15.40
CA VAL A 150 -9.86 -1.82 -15.93
C VAL A 150 -8.58 -2.58 -16.28
N VAL A 151 -8.61 -3.88 -16.02
CA VAL A 151 -7.65 -4.85 -16.56
C VAL A 151 -8.43 -5.80 -17.46
N ARG A 152 -7.93 -6.11 -18.64
CA ARG A 152 -8.62 -7.00 -19.59
C ARG A 152 -7.80 -8.26 -19.80
N LEU A 153 -8.42 -9.42 -19.61
CA LEU A 153 -7.87 -10.66 -20.14
C LEU A 153 -8.22 -10.72 -21.61
N VAL A 154 -7.21 -10.94 -22.45
CA VAL A 154 -7.35 -10.90 -23.90
C VAL A 154 -7.02 -12.27 -24.47
N PHE A 155 -7.90 -12.77 -25.34
CA PHE A 155 -7.80 -14.09 -25.96
C PHE A 155 -7.69 -13.92 -27.48
N PRO A 156 -6.47 -13.70 -28.01
CA PRO A 156 -6.26 -13.66 -29.45
C PRO A 156 -6.56 -15.02 -30.09
N LYS A 157 -7.32 -15.02 -31.17
CA LYS A 157 -7.70 -16.20 -31.96
C LYS A 157 -7.33 -15.98 -33.43
N GLY A 158 -6.84 -17.03 -34.09
CA GLY A 158 -6.38 -16.97 -35.48
C GLY A 158 -4.91 -16.53 -35.61
N ASP A 159 -4.59 -15.94 -36.75
CA ASP A 159 -3.27 -15.42 -37.14
C ASP A 159 -3.02 -14.01 -36.56
N CYS A 160 -2.78 -13.97 -35.25
CA CYS A 160 -2.45 -12.75 -34.52
C CYS A 160 -0.94 -12.52 -34.34
N GLU A 161 -0.06 -13.36 -34.90
CA GLU A 161 1.38 -13.28 -34.65
C GLU A 161 2.05 -12.03 -35.26
N LYS A 162 1.53 -11.54 -36.38
CA LYS A 162 2.10 -10.42 -37.15
C LYS A 162 1.27 -9.14 -37.09
N THR A 163 0.11 -9.20 -36.45
CA THR A 163 -0.82 -8.08 -36.32
C THR A 163 -0.48 -7.27 -35.07
N SER A 164 -0.49 -5.94 -35.15
CA SER A 164 -0.36 -5.11 -33.95
C SER A 164 -1.57 -5.33 -33.05
N LEU A 165 -1.32 -5.68 -31.78
CA LEU A 165 -2.38 -5.88 -30.78
C LEU A 165 -2.68 -4.59 -29.99
N ALA A 166 -2.01 -3.48 -30.32
CA ALA A 166 -2.25 -2.17 -29.74
C ALA A 166 -3.41 -1.44 -30.42
N CYS A 167 -4.59 -2.07 -30.51
CA CYS A 167 -5.72 -1.57 -31.30
C CYS A 167 -6.23 -0.19 -30.84
N TRP A 168 -6.00 0.18 -29.58
CA TRP A 168 -6.40 1.47 -29.02
C TRP A 168 -5.50 2.64 -29.44
N ALA A 169 -4.31 2.37 -29.96
CA ALA A 169 -3.33 3.41 -30.26
C ALA A 169 -3.73 4.26 -31.48
N GLY A 170 -4.63 3.76 -32.33
CA GLY A 170 -4.97 4.40 -33.59
C GLY A 170 -3.72 4.61 -34.44
N GLU A 171 -3.46 5.87 -34.83
CA GLU A 171 -2.26 6.27 -35.58
C GLU A 171 -1.06 6.62 -34.69
N ALA A 172 -1.24 6.65 -33.36
CA ALA A 172 -0.16 7.01 -32.45
C ALA A 172 0.96 5.94 -32.47
N PRO A 173 2.24 6.36 -32.49
CA PRO A 173 3.35 5.48 -32.22
C PRO A 173 3.15 4.67 -30.93
N VAL A 174 3.54 3.40 -30.97
CA VAL A 174 3.43 2.47 -29.85
C VAL A 174 4.81 2.13 -29.32
N ILE A 175 4.95 2.13 -27.99
CA ILE A 175 6.14 1.66 -27.30
C ILE A 175 6.15 0.13 -27.37
N GLU A 176 7.21 -0.45 -27.93
CA GLU A 176 7.37 -1.91 -28.00
C GLU A 176 8.64 -2.35 -27.28
N ALA A 177 8.52 -3.35 -26.41
CA ALA A 177 9.67 -3.96 -25.76
C ALA A 177 9.50 -5.48 -25.60
N PRO A 178 10.56 -6.28 -25.83
CA PRO A 178 10.48 -7.73 -25.69
C PRO A 178 10.29 -8.14 -24.22
N LEU A 179 9.56 -9.22 -24.00
CA LEU A 179 9.44 -9.84 -22.69
C LEU A 179 10.69 -10.66 -22.35
N ILE A 180 11.19 -10.49 -21.13
CA ILE A 180 12.29 -11.28 -20.58
C ILE A 180 11.71 -12.47 -19.81
N SER A 181 11.91 -13.67 -20.35
CA SER A 181 11.45 -14.94 -19.77
C SER A 181 12.63 -15.87 -19.48
N TYR A 182 12.64 -16.51 -18.32
CA TYR A 182 13.63 -17.52 -17.92
C TYR A 182 13.17 -18.97 -18.16
N GLY A 183 12.02 -19.17 -18.81
CA GLY A 183 11.51 -20.49 -19.14
C GLY A 183 10.02 -20.50 -19.44
N ARG A 184 9.51 -21.64 -19.93
CA ARG A 184 8.11 -21.75 -20.38
C ARG A 184 7.06 -21.52 -19.27
N SER A 185 7.42 -21.74 -18.01
CA SER A 185 6.53 -21.53 -16.86
C SER A 185 6.64 -20.12 -16.26
N ASP A 186 7.59 -19.32 -16.72
CA ASP A 186 7.85 -17.99 -16.18
C ASP A 186 6.84 -16.99 -16.74
N ARG A 187 5.99 -16.46 -15.86
CA ARG A 187 4.89 -15.56 -16.21
C ARG A 187 5.15 -14.10 -15.83
N ALA A 188 6.31 -13.78 -15.27
CA ALA A 188 6.59 -12.41 -14.82
C ALA A 188 6.77 -11.47 -16.01
N VAL A 189 6.24 -10.26 -15.86
CA VAL A 189 6.31 -9.23 -16.90
C VAL A 189 7.59 -8.44 -16.69
N ARG A 190 8.68 -8.89 -17.32
CA ARG A 190 9.97 -8.19 -17.28
C ARG A 190 10.32 -7.61 -18.63
N VAL A 191 10.81 -6.39 -18.64
CA VAL A 191 11.20 -5.67 -19.86
C VAL A 191 12.60 -5.05 -19.70
N PRO A 192 13.37 -4.93 -20.80
CA PRO A 192 14.62 -4.19 -20.77
C PRO A 192 14.35 -2.68 -20.69
N VAL A 193 15.09 -2.00 -19.82
CA VAL A 193 15.06 -0.53 -19.71
C VAL A 193 16.48 0.02 -19.69
N LEU A 194 16.63 1.30 -19.99
CA LEU A 194 17.88 2.04 -19.79
C LEU A 194 17.66 3.10 -18.70
N VAL A 195 18.58 3.18 -17.74
CA VAL A 195 18.58 4.23 -16.71
C VAL A 195 19.94 4.90 -16.73
N ASN A 196 19.98 6.18 -17.08
CA ASN A 196 21.21 6.93 -17.36
C ASN A 196 22.15 6.21 -18.35
N GLY A 197 21.57 5.48 -19.32
CA GLY A 197 22.31 4.67 -20.29
C GLY A 197 22.69 3.26 -19.82
N GLU A 198 22.54 2.94 -18.54
CA GLU A 198 22.80 1.60 -18.01
C GLU A 198 21.61 0.67 -18.28
N LYS A 199 21.90 -0.52 -18.82
CA LYS A 199 20.87 -1.51 -19.17
C LYS A 199 20.43 -2.29 -17.94
N LEU A 200 19.15 -2.15 -17.60
CA LEU A 200 18.52 -2.85 -16.48
C LEU A 200 17.38 -3.75 -16.97
N ARG A 201 16.95 -4.62 -16.05
CA ARG A 201 15.70 -5.39 -16.17
C ARG A 201 14.69 -4.75 -15.23
N ALA A 202 13.54 -4.36 -15.75
CA ALA A 202 12.44 -3.87 -14.94
C ALA A 202 11.35 -4.93 -14.82
N LEU A 203 10.90 -5.22 -13.60
CA LEU A 203 9.66 -5.98 -13.36
C LEU A 203 8.49 -4.98 -13.36
N MET A 204 7.45 -5.25 -14.16
CA MET A 204 6.23 -4.46 -14.15
C MET A 204 5.29 -4.99 -13.07
N ASP A 205 5.05 -4.15 -12.06
CA ASP A 205 4.40 -4.54 -10.81
C ASP A 205 3.30 -3.54 -10.45
N THR A 206 2.04 -3.90 -10.72
CA THR A 206 0.87 -3.08 -10.35
C THR A 206 0.62 -3.04 -8.84
N GLY A 207 1.19 -3.97 -8.06
CA GLY A 207 1.12 -3.99 -6.61
C GLY A 207 2.09 -2.99 -5.96
N ALA A 208 3.15 -2.62 -6.65
CA ALA A 208 4.06 -1.57 -6.22
C ALA A 208 3.40 -0.18 -6.41
N PRO A 209 3.19 0.60 -5.33
CA PRO A 209 2.47 1.86 -5.44
C PRO A 209 3.25 2.92 -6.24
N ALA A 210 4.56 2.77 -6.41
CA ALA A 210 5.42 3.69 -7.14
C ALA A 210 6.58 2.92 -7.79
N THR A 211 7.14 3.50 -8.85
CA THR A 211 8.33 3.02 -9.52
C THR A 211 9.56 3.19 -8.63
N ALA A 212 10.40 2.16 -8.56
CA ALA A 212 11.56 2.12 -7.67
C ALA A 212 12.77 1.42 -8.30
N LEU A 213 13.97 1.96 -8.07
CA LEU A 213 15.25 1.36 -8.42
C LEU A 213 15.82 0.59 -7.24
N MET A 214 16.40 -0.57 -7.49
CA MET A 214 17.22 -1.26 -6.49
C MET A 214 18.53 -0.49 -6.30
N ILE A 215 19.03 -0.39 -5.07
CA ILE A 215 20.22 0.42 -4.75
C ILE A 215 21.45 -0.04 -5.54
N GLY A 216 21.60 -1.34 -5.79
CA GLY A 216 22.65 -1.89 -6.64
C GLY A 216 22.54 -1.46 -8.10
N ALA A 217 21.31 -1.32 -8.62
CA ALA A 217 21.07 -0.84 -9.98
C ALA A 217 21.27 0.67 -10.10
N ALA A 218 20.87 1.45 -9.08
CA ALA A 218 21.12 2.88 -9.01
C ALA A 218 22.63 3.18 -9.07
N ARG A 219 23.45 2.46 -8.30
CA ARG A 219 24.92 2.57 -8.33
C ARG A 219 25.50 2.26 -9.73
N LYS A 220 25.00 1.22 -10.40
CA LYS A 220 25.43 0.87 -11.77
C LYS A 220 25.05 1.94 -12.79
N ALA A 221 23.90 2.60 -12.59
CA ALA A 221 23.44 3.72 -13.39
C ALA A 221 24.14 5.06 -13.05
N GLY A 222 25.23 5.03 -12.30
CA GLY A 222 26.04 6.22 -11.98
C GLY A 222 25.45 7.13 -10.91
N ILE A 223 24.43 6.69 -10.17
CA ILE A 223 23.81 7.47 -9.09
C ILE A 223 24.62 7.24 -7.81
N ALA A 224 25.25 8.30 -7.30
CA ALA A 224 26.07 8.21 -6.09
C ALA A 224 25.19 8.19 -4.83
N GLU A 225 25.69 7.57 -3.75
CA GLU A 225 24.96 7.55 -2.47
C GLU A 225 24.75 8.95 -1.88
N ALA A 226 25.65 9.89 -2.17
CA ALA A 226 25.52 11.28 -1.77
C ALA A 226 24.32 12.00 -2.44
N ASP A 227 23.82 11.47 -3.57
CA ASP A 227 22.66 12.00 -4.30
C ASP A 227 21.33 11.37 -3.85
N LEU A 228 21.39 10.46 -2.86
CA LEU A 228 20.22 9.82 -2.29
C LEU A 228 19.69 10.63 -1.10
N THR A 229 18.42 11.04 -1.18
CA THR A 229 17.73 11.70 -0.08
C THR A 229 16.88 10.67 0.67
N PRO A 230 17.14 10.37 1.96
CA PRO A 230 16.32 9.42 2.73
C PRO A 230 14.83 9.79 2.70
N SER A 231 13.96 8.84 2.39
CA SER A 231 12.50 9.04 2.32
C SER A 231 11.72 8.12 3.24
N GLY A 232 12.35 7.11 3.85
CA GLY A 232 11.73 6.29 4.89
C GLY A 232 12.08 4.82 4.79
N ARG A 233 11.14 3.97 5.19
CA ARG A 233 11.18 2.51 5.06
C ARG A 233 9.91 2.04 4.38
N THR A 234 10.00 0.96 3.62
CA THR A 234 8.89 0.34 2.90
C THR A 234 8.76 -1.12 3.25
N GLY A 235 7.51 -1.59 3.25
CA GLY A 235 7.14 -2.97 3.50
C GLY A 235 6.60 -3.61 2.22
N GLY A 236 6.74 -4.93 2.11
CA GLY A 236 6.15 -5.72 1.04
C GLY A 236 5.41 -6.94 1.60
N ALA A 237 5.31 -8.01 0.82
CA ALA A 237 4.79 -9.28 1.33
C ALA A 237 5.74 -9.99 2.31
N GLY A 238 7.04 -9.66 2.27
CA GLY A 238 8.07 -10.22 3.15
C GLY A 238 8.05 -9.64 4.56
N ALA A 239 8.70 -10.33 5.49
CA ALA A 239 8.65 -10.00 6.92
C ALA A 239 9.58 -8.86 7.36
N GLU A 240 10.36 -8.28 6.45
CA GLU A 240 11.31 -7.21 6.76
C GLU A 240 10.85 -5.86 6.20
N PHE A 241 11.58 -4.80 6.57
CA PHE A 241 11.49 -3.50 5.92
C PHE A 241 12.71 -3.28 5.03
N ALA A 242 12.51 -2.64 3.89
CA ALA A 242 13.60 -2.07 3.10
C ALA A 242 13.65 -0.56 3.32
N ARG A 243 14.86 0.02 3.36
CA ARG A 243 15.04 1.47 3.38
C ARG A 243 14.71 2.05 2.02
N GLU A 244 14.18 3.26 2.02
CA GLU A 244 13.86 4.02 0.83
C GLU A 244 14.56 5.38 0.84
N TRP A 245 15.00 5.76 -0.36
CA TRP A 245 15.49 7.07 -0.71
C TRP A 245 14.75 7.59 -1.93
N THR A 246 14.91 8.88 -2.22
CA THR A 246 14.58 9.47 -3.52
C THR A 246 15.83 10.04 -4.15
N THR A 247 15.88 10.01 -5.48
CA THR A 247 16.98 10.57 -6.25
C THR A 247 16.50 11.12 -7.59
N ARG A 248 17.36 11.91 -8.24
CA ARG A 248 17.15 12.36 -9.61
C ARG A 248 17.65 11.29 -10.58
N VAL A 249 16.86 11.04 -11.62
CA VAL A 249 17.22 10.19 -12.76
C VAL A 249 17.19 11.07 -14.01
N ASP A 250 18.35 11.23 -14.64
CA ASP A 250 18.51 12.11 -15.79
C ASP A 250 17.82 11.56 -17.02
N ARG A 251 17.86 10.23 -17.21
CA ARG A 251 17.20 9.58 -18.33
C ARG A 251 16.71 8.17 -17.99
N PHE A 252 15.46 7.91 -18.34
CA PHE A 252 14.86 6.59 -18.40
C PHE A 252 14.44 6.32 -19.85
N GLU A 253 14.69 5.10 -20.35
CA GLU A 253 14.21 4.67 -21.67
C GLU A 253 13.59 3.26 -21.62
N LEU A 254 12.45 3.10 -22.32
CA LEU A 254 11.76 1.82 -22.51
C LEU A 254 11.16 1.79 -23.92
N GLY A 255 11.50 0.78 -24.72
CA GLY A 255 10.88 0.57 -26.04
C GLY A 255 10.93 1.78 -26.98
N GLY A 256 11.94 2.65 -26.83
CA GLY A 256 12.10 3.88 -27.59
C GLY A 256 11.47 5.13 -26.96
N GLU A 257 10.66 5.01 -25.91
CA GLU A 257 10.24 6.12 -25.06
C GLU A 257 11.43 6.66 -24.27
N LYS A 258 11.50 7.98 -24.13
CA LYS A 258 12.54 8.67 -23.37
C LYS A 258 11.88 9.63 -22.38
N VAL A 259 12.20 9.44 -21.11
CA VAL A 259 11.70 10.25 -20.00
C VAL A 259 12.91 10.82 -19.29
N SER A 260 13.04 12.15 -19.26
CA SER A 260 14.23 12.82 -18.70
C SER A 260 13.88 13.70 -17.52
N ASN A 261 14.86 13.94 -16.63
CA ASN A 261 14.75 14.82 -15.46
C ASN A 261 13.67 14.41 -14.45
N ASN A 262 13.60 13.13 -14.12
CA ASN A 262 12.58 12.59 -13.21
C ASN A 262 13.15 12.38 -11.81
N ARG A 263 12.25 12.25 -10.82
CA ARG A 263 12.61 11.74 -9.50
C ARG A 263 12.08 10.32 -9.37
N MET A 264 12.92 9.42 -8.86
CA MET A 264 12.54 8.03 -8.62
C MET A 264 12.87 7.64 -7.19
N ARG A 265 12.17 6.62 -6.69
CA ARG A 265 12.54 5.96 -5.44
C ARG A 265 13.72 5.04 -5.66
N VAL A 266 14.56 4.91 -4.65
CA VAL A 266 15.62 3.91 -4.56
C VAL A 266 15.38 3.11 -3.29
N THR A 267 15.52 1.80 -3.35
CA THR A 267 15.36 0.91 -2.20
C THR A 267 16.52 -0.04 -2.07
N ASP A 268 16.91 -0.37 -0.84
CA ASP A 268 17.93 -1.38 -0.55
C ASP A 268 17.39 -2.82 -0.50
N ALA A 269 16.13 -2.99 -0.91
CA ALA A 269 15.56 -4.30 -1.17
C ALA A 269 16.48 -5.13 -2.06
N SER A 270 16.74 -6.36 -1.62
CA SER A 270 17.60 -7.29 -2.36
C SER A 270 16.79 -8.03 -3.42
N ASP A 271 17.11 -7.81 -4.69
CA ASP A 271 16.63 -8.66 -5.77
C ASP A 271 17.71 -8.83 -6.84
N ASN A 272 18.00 -10.09 -7.19
CA ASN A 272 18.98 -10.45 -8.22
C ASN A 272 18.31 -10.68 -9.60
N GLU A 273 16.98 -10.73 -9.65
CA GLU A 273 16.20 -11.00 -10.87
C GLU A 273 15.90 -9.74 -11.68
N TYR A 274 15.74 -8.59 -11.02
CA TYR A 274 15.50 -7.29 -11.67
C TYR A 274 16.18 -6.14 -10.93
N GLY A 275 16.49 -5.06 -11.65
CA GLY A 275 17.12 -3.86 -11.09
C GLY A 275 16.14 -2.72 -10.78
N MET A 276 14.88 -2.86 -11.21
CA MET A 276 13.87 -1.82 -11.15
C MET A 276 12.47 -2.42 -11.09
N LEU A 277 11.56 -1.76 -10.38
CA LEU A 277 10.11 -1.94 -10.47
C LEU A 277 9.51 -0.80 -11.28
N LEU A 278 8.70 -1.13 -12.29
CA LEU A 278 7.76 -0.18 -12.90
C LEU A 278 6.42 -0.35 -12.19
N GLY A 279 6.09 0.63 -11.35
CA GLY A 279 4.96 0.57 -10.43
C GLY A 279 3.66 1.10 -11.02
N LEU A 280 2.66 1.22 -10.16
CA LEU A 280 1.33 1.75 -10.48
C LEU A 280 1.36 3.14 -11.13
N ASP A 281 2.33 3.99 -10.78
CA ASP A 281 2.53 5.30 -11.41
C ASP A 281 2.83 5.20 -12.92
N TYR A 282 3.60 4.19 -13.35
CA TYR A 282 3.79 3.89 -14.77
C TYR A 282 2.49 3.38 -15.42
N PHE A 283 1.77 2.46 -14.76
CA PHE A 283 0.50 1.92 -15.27
C PHE A 283 -0.68 2.91 -15.27
N LEU A 284 -0.63 3.99 -14.50
CA LEU A 284 -1.62 5.07 -14.56
C LEU A 284 -1.28 6.09 -15.66
N SER A 285 0.01 6.29 -15.93
CA SER A 285 0.47 7.16 -17.02
C SER A 285 0.42 6.47 -18.38
N HIS A 286 0.34 5.14 -18.43
CA HIS A 286 0.37 4.35 -19.65
C HIS A 286 -0.76 3.34 -19.72
N ARG A 287 -1.22 3.07 -20.94
CA ARG A 287 -1.98 1.84 -21.24
C ARG A 287 -1.00 0.79 -21.73
N VAL A 288 -1.00 -0.38 -21.09
CA VAL A 288 0.02 -1.43 -21.32
C VAL A 288 -0.65 -2.74 -21.70
N TYR A 289 -0.30 -3.32 -22.84
CA TYR A 289 -0.68 -4.66 -23.25
C TYR A 289 0.51 -5.59 -23.22
N VAL A 290 0.36 -6.74 -22.58
CA VAL A 290 1.41 -7.75 -22.42
C VAL A 290 1.06 -8.93 -23.33
N SER A 291 1.63 -9.00 -24.54
CA SER A 291 1.42 -10.14 -25.44
C SER A 291 2.35 -11.30 -25.10
N ARG A 292 1.78 -12.38 -24.60
CA ARG A 292 2.50 -13.65 -24.40
C ARG A 292 2.57 -14.44 -25.69
N LEU A 293 1.57 -14.31 -26.56
CA LEU A 293 1.61 -14.86 -27.92
C LEU A 293 2.84 -14.37 -28.69
N GLN A 294 3.09 -13.06 -28.68
CA GLN A 294 4.18 -12.43 -29.44
C GLN A 294 5.46 -12.22 -28.62
N GLY A 295 5.44 -12.49 -27.31
CA GLY A 295 6.61 -12.33 -26.43
C GLY A 295 7.07 -10.89 -26.25
N LYS A 296 6.16 -9.92 -26.25
CA LYS A 296 6.48 -8.48 -26.12
C LYS A 296 5.35 -7.70 -25.43
N ILE A 297 5.66 -6.48 -25.02
CA ILE A 297 4.66 -5.51 -24.58
C ILE A 297 4.40 -4.46 -25.65
N TYR A 298 3.21 -3.87 -25.58
CA TYR A 298 2.83 -2.64 -26.25
C TYR A 298 2.42 -1.61 -25.20
N ALA A 299 2.81 -0.36 -25.35
CA ALA A 299 2.31 0.71 -24.49
C ALA A 299 2.12 2.04 -25.23
N THR A 300 1.17 2.84 -24.73
CA THR A 300 0.99 4.25 -25.12
C THR A 300 0.93 5.12 -23.89
N TRP A 301 1.32 6.38 -24.03
CA TRP A 301 1.27 7.36 -22.95
C TRP A 301 -0.08 8.08 -22.94
N ASN A 302 -0.71 8.18 -21.76
CA ASN A 302 -2.05 8.73 -21.56
C ASN A 302 -2.05 10.27 -21.38
N GLY A 303 -0.88 10.93 -21.47
CA GLY A 303 -0.74 12.39 -21.36
C GLY A 303 -0.55 12.94 -19.94
N GLY A 304 -0.46 12.08 -18.92
CA GLY A 304 -0.21 12.47 -17.53
C GLY A 304 1.27 12.39 -17.10
N PRO A 305 1.67 12.99 -15.97
CA PRO A 305 3.05 12.89 -15.47
C PRO A 305 3.54 11.45 -15.27
N ILE A 306 4.74 11.13 -15.72
CA ILE A 306 5.38 9.81 -15.57
C ILE A 306 6.25 9.83 -14.29
N PHE A 307 6.16 8.79 -13.45
CA PHE A 307 6.88 8.61 -12.18
C PHE A 307 6.63 9.66 -11.08
N ALA A 308 5.62 10.52 -11.28
CA ALA A 308 5.45 11.72 -10.48
C ALA A 308 4.21 11.73 -9.59
N LYS A 309 3.29 10.75 -9.71
CA LYS A 309 1.99 10.75 -9.00
C LYS A 309 1.28 12.11 -8.97
N GLY A 310 1.36 12.86 -10.08
CA GLY A 310 0.77 14.18 -10.21
C GLY A 310 1.47 15.34 -9.49
N GLU A 311 2.69 15.16 -8.97
CA GLU A 311 3.56 16.30 -8.73
C GLU A 311 3.99 16.91 -10.07
N PRO A 312 3.94 18.24 -10.26
CA PRO A 312 4.54 18.88 -11.41
C PRO A 312 6.04 18.58 -11.39
N THR A 313 6.48 17.68 -12.25
CA THR A 313 7.91 17.42 -12.40
C THR A 313 8.46 18.29 -13.52
N ALA A 314 9.75 18.60 -13.43
CA ALA A 314 10.52 19.12 -14.55
C ALA A 314 10.78 18.06 -15.64
N GLY A 315 10.01 16.96 -15.63
CA GLY A 315 10.16 15.81 -16.50
C GLY A 315 9.88 16.19 -17.95
N ALA A 316 10.81 15.88 -18.85
CA ALA A 316 10.58 16.00 -20.28
C ALA A 316 10.08 14.65 -20.82
N TYR A 317 8.87 14.63 -21.35
CA TYR A 317 8.17 13.44 -21.85
C TYR A 317 8.10 13.44 -23.38
N ASP A 318 8.24 12.26 -23.98
CA ASP A 318 8.18 12.08 -25.42
C ASP A 318 6.73 12.06 -25.93
N GLN A 319 6.24 13.26 -26.27
CA GLN A 319 4.85 13.51 -26.66
C GLN A 319 4.38 12.69 -27.87
N ARG A 320 5.29 12.11 -28.66
CA ARG A 320 4.90 11.30 -29.82
C ARG A 320 4.15 10.02 -29.45
N TYR A 321 4.36 9.49 -28.24
CA TYR A 321 3.63 8.31 -27.75
C TYR A 321 2.31 8.67 -27.08
N ALA A 322 1.93 9.96 -27.07
CA ALA A 322 0.63 10.41 -26.59
C ALA A 322 -0.45 9.90 -27.54
N ALA A 323 -1.04 8.75 -27.19
CA ALA A 323 -2.29 8.36 -27.77
C ALA A 323 -3.38 9.13 -27.02
N LYS A 324 -4.21 9.89 -27.73
CA LYS A 324 -5.51 10.26 -27.17
C LYS A 324 -6.24 8.94 -26.96
N ALA A 325 -6.31 8.47 -25.72
CA ALA A 325 -7.09 7.30 -25.41
C ALA A 325 -8.53 7.59 -25.87
N GLU A 326 -8.96 6.96 -26.96
CA GLU A 326 -10.39 6.78 -27.15
C GLU A 326 -10.86 5.99 -25.93
N ALA A 327 -11.91 6.48 -25.26
CA ALA A 327 -12.46 5.80 -24.11
C ALA A 327 -12.99 4.44 -24.57
N ILE A 328 -12.26 3.36 -24.25
CA ILE A 328 -12.69 1.98 -24.51
C ILE A 328 -13.48 1.45 -23.29
N ALA A 329 -13.39 2.12 -22.14
CA ALA A 329 -14.22 1.81 -20.98
C ALA A 329 -15.65 2.32 -21.16
N ALA A 330 -16.64 1.59 -20.64
CA ALA A 330 -18.03 2.01 -20.65
C ALA A 330 -18.20 3.35 -19.90
N ASP A 331 -18.83 4.32 -20.55
CA ASP A 331 -19.26 5.58 -19.91
C ASP A 331 -20.58 5.35 -19.13
N ASP A 332 -20.56 4.36 -18.24
CA ASP A 332 -21.60 4.12 -17.23
C ASP A 332 -21.18 4.65 -15.86
N ALA A 333 -22.09 4.62 -14.89
CA ALA A 333 -21.85 5.19 -13.57
C ALA A 333 -20.60 4.58 -12.88
N ASP A 334 -20.42 3.26 -12.98
CA ASP A 334 -19.27 2.57 -12.39
C ASP A 334 -17.96 2.89 -13.12
N GLY A 335 -17.99 3.01 -14.45
CA GLY A 335 -16.87 3.44 -15.28
C GLY A 335 -16.38 4.83 -14.94
N PHE A 336 -17.31 5.79 -14.83
CA PHE A 336 -17.00 7.14 -14.34
C PHE A 336 -16.38 7.10 -12.94
N ALA A 337 -16.96 6.34 -12.00
CA ALA A 337 -16.42 6.25 -10.64
C ALA A 337 -15.01 5.63 -10.58
N ARG A 338 -14.74 4.60 -11.39
CA ARG A 338 -13.41 3.99 -11.50
C ARG A 338 -12.38 4.96 -12.08
N ARG A 339 -12.74 5.69 -13.15
CA ARG A 339 -11.89 6.71 -13.77
C ARG A 339 -11.60 7.86 -12.81
N GLY A 340 -12.61 8.32 -12.06
CA GLY A 340 -12.43 9.35 -11.04
C GLY A 340 -11.46 8.93 -9.93
N ASN A 341 -11.59 7.70 -9.43
CA ASN A 341 -10.65 7.13 -8.46
C ASN A 341 -9.22 7.03 -9.01
N ALA A 342 -9.06 6.62 -10.28
CA ALA A 342 -7.76 6.57 -10.94
C ALA A 342 -7.16 7.97 -11.15
N ALA A 343 -7.97 8.95 -11.52
CA ALA A 343 -7.56 10.34 -11.68
C ALA A 343 -7.08 10.95 -10.35
N LEU A 344 -7.74 10.67 -9.23
CA LEU A 344 -7.29 11.11 -7.91
C LEU A 344 -5.89 10.56 -7.58
N VAL A 345 -5.65 9.27 -7.81
CA VAL A 345 -4.33 8.65 -7.59
C VAL A 345 -3.28 9.15 -8.57
N GLY A 346 -3.68 9.44 -9.82
CA GLY A 346 -2.83 10.09 -10.82
C GLY A 346 -2.53 11.57 -10.52
N GLY A 347 -3.15 12.13 -9.48
CA GLY A 347 -2.96 13.51 -9.01
C GLY A 347 -3.72 14.57 -9.82
N ASP A 348 -4.82 14.19 -10.45
CA ASP A 348 -5.78 15.10 -11.08
C ASP A 348 -7.12 15.07 -10.32
N PRO A 349 -7.21 15.73 -9.15
CA PRO A 349 -8.42 15.74 -8.34
C PRO A 349 -9.56 16.54 -9.00
N ALA A 350 -9.26 17.43 -9.96
CA ALA A 350 -10.29 18.18 -10.69
C ALA A 350 -11.05 17.26 -11.65
N ARG A 351 -10.35 16.51 -12.50
CA ARG A 351 -10.96 15.49 -13.35
C ARG A 351 -11.64 14.40 -12.53
N ALA A 352 -11.03 14.02 -11.40
CA ALA A 352 -11.63 13.05 -10.48
C ALA A 352 -13.01 13.50 -9.96
N LEU A 353 -13.15 14.79 -9.64
CA LEU A 353 -14.41 15.36 -9.18
C LEU A 353 -15.47 15.34 -10.28
N GLU A 354 -15.12 15.76 -11.50
CA GLU A 354 -16.04 15.75 -12.65
C GLU A 354 -16.58 14.34 -12.94
N ASP A 355 -15.70 13.34 -12.94
CA ASP A 355 -16.09 11.96 -13.18
C ASP A 355 -17.00 11.41 -12.07
N LEU A 356 -16.69 11.69 -10.81
CA LEU A 356 -17.53 11.24 -9.69
C LEU A 356 -18.87 11.98 -9.63
N ASP A 357 -18.93 13.24 -10.05
CA ASP A 357 -20.19 13.96 -10.19
C ASP A 357 -21.08 13.33 -11.27
N ARG A 358 -20.50 12.91 -12.40
CA ARG A 358 -21.23 12.16 -13.44
C ARG A 358 -21.70 10.79 -12.94
N ALA A 359 -20.85 10.06 -12.22
CA ALA A 359 -21.22 8.77 -11.63
C ALA A 359 -22.43 8.91 -10.68
N ILE A 360 -22.41 9.92 -9.80
CA ILE A 360 -23.50 10.20 -8.85
C ILE A 360 -24.76 10.68 -9.58
N ALA A 361 -24.63 11.48 -10.64
CA ALA A 361 -25.78 11.90 -11.44
C ALA A 361 -26.49 10.71 -12.12
N LEU A 362 -25.72 9.71 -12.57
CA LEU A 362 -26.25 8.51 -13.21
C LEU A 362 -26.84 7.50 -12.21
N ALA A 363 -26.21 7.33 -11.04
CA ALA A 363 -26.69 6.43 -9.99
C ALA A 363 -26.50 7.04 -8.59
N PRO A 364 -27.43 7.91 -8.15
CA PRO A 364 -27.27 8.71 -6.92
C PRO A 364 -27.33 7.90 -5.63
N THR A 365 -27.86 6.67 -5.68
CA THR A 365 -28.05 5.81 -4.52
C THR A 365 -26.86 4.90 -4.22
N VAL A 366 -25.77 4.99 -5.01
CA VAL A 366 -24.57 4.18 -4.78
C VAL A 366 -23.68 4.87 -3.75
N ALA A 367 -23.67 4.35 -2.52
CA ALA A 367 -22.94 4.91 -1.38
C ALA A 367 -21.43 5.09 -1.64
N LEU A 368 -20.81 4.15 -2.36
CA LEU A 368 -19.37 4.17 -2.66
C LEU A 368 -18.94 5.37 -3.52
N TYR A 369 -19.84 5.93 -4.34
CA TYR A 369 -19.48 7.10 -5.16
C TYR A 369 -19.35 8.35 -4.31
N HIS A 370 -20.24 8.52 -3.31
CA HIS A 370 -20.15 9.60 -2.35
C HIS A 370 -18.89 9.44 -1.47
N GLU A 371 -18.59 8.23 -1.02
CA GLU A 371 -17.34 7.95 -0.30
C GLU A 371 -16.10 8.30 -1.15
N SER A 372 -16.07 7.91 -2.42
CA SER A 372 -14.99 8.23 -3.34
C SER A 372 -14.86 9.75 -3.56
N ARG A 373 -15.99 10.45 -3.76
CA ARG A 373 -16.01 11.91 -3.96
C ARG A 373 -15.55 12.66 -2.72
N SER A 374 -15.85 12.15 -1.52
CA SER A 374 -15.36 12.75 -0.28
C SER A 374 -13.83 12.79 -0.20
N ARG A 375 -13.14 11.74 -0.69
CA ARG A 375 -11.67 11.69 -0.75
C ARG A 375 -11.13 12.71 -1.74
N VAL A 376 -11.78 12.87 -2.90
CA VAL A 376 -11.43 13.91 -3.87
C VAL A 376 -11.60 15.30 -3.28
N ARG A 377 -12.75 15.58 -2.64
CA ARG A 377 -13.01 16.85 -1.97
C ARG A 377 -12.02 17.14 -0.85
N GLN A 378 -11.63 16.13 -0.06
CA GLN A 378 -10.56 16.27 0.93
C GLN A 378 -9.22 16.64 0.28
N ALA A 379 -8.85 16.03 -0.85
CA ALA A 379 -7.65 16.39 -1.60
C ALA A 379 -7.70 17.85 -2.09
N LEU A 380 -8.88 18.32 -2.51
CA LEU A 380 -9.18 19.71 -2.86
C LEU A 380 -9.36 20.66 -1.66
N LYS A 381 -9.14 20.18 -0.42
CA LYS A 381 -9.33 20.92 0.84
C LYS A 381 -10.77 21.37 1.12
N GLN A 382 -11.74 20.79 0.44
CA GLN A 382 -13.19 21.00 0.59
C GLN A 382 -13.73 20.07 1.70
N ASN A 383 -13.25 20.24 2.93
CA ASN A 383 -13.53 19.31 4.03
C ASN A 383 -15.01 19.28 4.44
N LYS A 384 -15.74 20.39 4.30
CA LYS A 384 -17.15 20.47 4.69
C LYS A 384 -18.02 19.65 3.72
N GLU A 385 -17.73 19.78 2.44
CA GLU A 385 -18.37 19.06 1.35
C GLU A 385 -17.97 17.57 1.35
N ALA A 386 -16.74 17.25 1.77
CA ALA A 386 -16.31 15.88 2.01
C ALA A 386 -17.09 15.21 3.15
N LEU A 387 -17.31 15.91 4.27
CA LEU A 387 -18.12 15.41 5.37
C LEU A 387 -19.58 15.16 4.94
N ALA A 388 -20.16 16.06 4.15
CA ALA A 388 -21.52 15.89 3.61
C ALA A 388 -21.64 14.66 2.71
N ASP A 389 -20.64 14.40 1.86
CA ASP A 389 -20.60 13.19 1.05
C ASP A 389 -20.47 11.92 1.91
N LEU A 390 -19.69 11.95 2.99
CA LEU A 390 -19.58 10.81 3.91
C LEU A 390 -20.87 10.58 4.71
N ASP A 391 -21.56 11.64 5.09
CA ASP A 391 -22.88 11.55 5.72
C ASP A 391 -23.89 10.88 4.77
N GLU A 392 -23.89 11.26 3.50
CA GLU A 392 -24.75 10.64 2.49
C GLU A 392 -24.36 9.18 2.20
N ALA A 393 -23.06 8.89 2.09
CA ALA A 393 -22.55 7.52 1.92
C ALA A 393 -23.03 6.62 3.06
N LEU A 394 -22.92 7.08 4.31
CA LEU A 394 -23.32 6.32 5.50
C LEU A 394 -24.84 6.28 5.72
N ARG A 395 -25.59 7.23 5.13
CA ARG A 395 -27.06 7.18 5.08
C ARG A 395 -27.53 6.10 4.08
N LEU A 396 -26.87 6.00 2.93
CA LEU A 396 -27.17 5.01 1.89
C LEU A 396 -26.73 3.60 2.30
N ASP A 397 -25.54 3.48 2.89
CA ASP A 397 -25.01 2.21 3.40
C ASP A 397 -24.30 2.42 4.76
N PRO A 398 -24.99 2.15 5.87
CA PRO A 398 -24.41 2.23 7.21
C PRO A 398 -23.33 1.16 7.48
N THR A 399 -23.08 0.22 6.58
CA THR A 399 -22.09 -0.85 6.81
C THR A 399 -20.70 -0.51 6.27
N LEU A 400 -20.54 0.63 5.58
CA LEU A 400 -19.27 1.10 5.02
C LEU A 400 -18.28 1.53 6.12
N ALA A 401 -17.56 0.53 6.65
CA ALA A 401 -16.57 0.68 7.71
C ALA A 401 -15.48 1.72 7.36
N GLU A 402 -14.97 1.70 6.12
CA GLU A 402 -13.97 2.64 5.63
C GLU A 402 -14.50 4.09 5.56
N ALA A 403 -15.75 4.28 5.10
CA ALA A 403 -16.39 5.60 5.07
C ALA A 403 -16.57 6.15 6.49
N ARG A 404 -16.99 5.30 7.44
CA ARG A 404 -17.14 5.69 8.85
C ARG A 404 -15.81 6.08 9.47
N LEU A 405 -14.74 5.31 9.22
CA LEU A 405 -13.41 5.66 9.72
C LEU A 405 -12.90 6.97 9.09
N HIS A 406 -13.12 7.16 7.78
CA HIS A 406 -12.73 8.39 7.09
C HIS A 406 -13.48 9.62 7.62
N ARG A 407 -14.77 9.48 7.92
CA ARG A 407 -15.56 10.54 8.58
C ARG A 407 -15.02 10.87 9.96
N ALA A 408 -14.72 9.85 10.76
CA ALA A 408 -14.12 10.03 12.07
C ALA A 408 -12.77 10.77 11.99
N GLN A 409 -11.94 10.46 10.99
CA GLN A 409 -10.66 11.14 10.75
C GLN A 409 -10.85 12.61 10.37
N LEU A 410 -11.79 12.91 9.48
CA LEU A 410 -12.11 14.29 9.08
C LEU A 410 -12.70 15.10 10.24
N ARG A 411 -13.61 14.52 11.03
CA ARG A 411 -14.16 15.15 12.24
C ARG A 411 -13.06 15.46 13.27
N MET A 412 -12.16 14.50 13.52
CA MET A 412 -10.98 14.73 14.37
C MET A 412 -10.11 15.89 13.88
N ALA A 413 -9.84 15.96 12.57
CA ALA A 413 -9.04 17.03 11.98
C ALA A 413 -9.76 18.39 12.04
N GLY A 414 -11.10 18.40 11.95
CA GLY A 414 -11.94 19.58 12.13
C GLY A 414 -12.20 19.98 13.58
N GLY A 415 -11.68 19.24 14.56
CA GLY A 415 -11.87 19.51 15.99
C GLY A 415 -13.16 18.93 16.60
N ASP A 416 -14.02 18.30 15.80
CA ASP A 416 -15.20 17.56 16.27
C ASP A 416 -14.78 16.21 16.86
N ARG A 417 -14.30 16.28 18.11
CA ARG A 417 -13.94 15.08 18.85
C ARG A 417 -15.19 14.25 19.16
N ASP A 418 -16.28 14.82 19.62
CA ASP A 418 -17.41 13.99 20.07
C ASP A 418 -18.02 13.19 18.90
N GLY A 419 -18.21 13.80 17.73
CA GLY A 419 -18.68 13.11 16.54
C GLY A 419 -17.73 12.02 16.05
N ALA A 420 -16.42 12.23 16.13
CA ALA A 420 -15.45 11.18 15.82
C ALA A 420 -15.51 10.01 16.82
N GLY A 421 -15.78 10.27 18.10
CA GLY A 421 -15.97 9.23 19.12
C GLY A 421 -17.20 8.37 18.84
N GLN A 422 -18.30 8.99 18.42
CA GLN A 422 -19.52 8.30 18.00
C GLN A 422 -19.28 7.39 16.79
N ASP A 423 -18.53 7.87 15.79
CA ASP A 423 -18.17 7.07 14.62
C ASP A 423 -17.30 5.85 15.00
N LEU A 424 -16.32 6.03 15.89
CA LEU A 424 -15.49 4.92 16.35
C LEU A 424 -16.29 3.89 17.16
N ALA A 425 -17.24 4.33 18.00
CA ALA A 425 -18.10 3.43 18.76
C ALA A 425 -19.00 2.61 17.84
N ALA A 426 -19.69 3.24 16.88
CA ALA A 426 -20.53 2.55 15.90
C ALA A 426 -19.72 1.61 15.00
N LEU A 427 -18.45 1.95 14.71
CA LEU A 427 -17.56 1.06 13.99
C LEU A 427 -17.21 -0.19 14.83
N ASP A 428 -16.88 -0.02 16.11
CA ASP A 428 -16.50 -1.14 17.00
C ASP A 428 -17.62 -2.18 17.18
N GLU A 429 -18.89 -1.76 17.13
CA GLU A 429 -20.07 -2.63 17.23
C GLU A 429 -20.20 -3.63 16.06
N THR A 430 -19.73 -3.24 14.87
CA THR A 430 -19.95 -4.00 13.63
C THR A 430 -18.68 -4.65 13.09
N LEU A 431 -17.52 -4.19 13.55
CA LEU A 431 -16.24 -4.60 12.99
C LEU A 431 -15.79 -5.98 13.54
N PRO A 432 -15.35 -6.92 12.69
CA PRO A 432 -14.79 -8.19 13.16
C PRO A 432 -13.59 -8.00 14.11
N PRO A 433 -13.38 -8.87 15.12
CA PRO A 433 -12.19 -8.83 15.98
C PRO A 433 -10.86 -8.83 15.21
N SER A 434 -10.80 -9.54 14.08
CA SER A 434 -9.62 -9.65 13.24
C SER A 434 -9.46 -8.54 12.21
N ALA A 435 -10.39 -7.58 12.14
CA ALA A 435 -10.38 -6.58 11.09
C ALA A 435 -9.16 -5.66 11.22
N ASN A 436 -8.51 -5.42 10.10
CA ASN A 436 -7.34 -4.56 10.03
C ASN A 436 -7.63 -3.10 10.44
N LEU A 437 -8.87 -2.63 10.26
CA LEU A 437 -9.32 -1.30 10.68
C LEU A 437 -9.18 -1.05 12.20
N ARG A 438 -9.00 -2.09 13.01
CA ARG A 438 -8.74 -1.91 14.46
C ARG A 438 -7.43 -1.19 14.76
N ALA A 439 -6.41 -1.29 13.91
CA ALA A 439 -5.16 -0.54 14.10
C ALA A 439 -5.35 0.99 14.02
N PRO A 440 -5.90 1.57 12.93
CA PRO A 440 -6.15 3.01 12.88
C PRO A 440 -7.20 3.46 13.92
N MET A 441 -8.18 2.61 14.28
CA MET A 441 -9.10 2.91 15.40
C MET A 441 -8.36 3.02 16.74
N ALA A 442 -7.45 2.09 17.04
CA ALA A 442 -6.64 2.12 18.27
C ALA A 442 -5.84 3.43 18.37
N GLN A 443 -5.18 3.81 17.27
CA GLN A 443 -4.43 5.06 17.18
C GLN A 443 -5.32 6.29 17.34
N MET A 444 -6.54 6.27 16.80
CA MET A 444 -7.49 7.38 16.98
C MET A 444 -7.96 7.51 18.42
N HIS A 445 -8.33 6.42 19.09
CA HIS A 445 -8.64 6.44 20.52
C HIS A 445 -7.43 6.90 21.36
N ALA A 446 -6.21 6.47 21.00
CA ALA A 446 -4.99 6.90 21.68
C ALA A 446 -4.75 8.43 21.54
N ARG A 447 -4.97 9.00 20.35
CA ARG A 447 -4.92 10.47 20.11
C ARG A 447 -5.98 11.25 20.89
N ARG A 448 -7.08 10.59 21.25
CA ARG A 448 -8.17 11.14 22.07
C ARG A 448 -7.96 10.92 23.58
N ASN A 449 -6.88 10.24 23.97
CA ASN A 449 -6.62 9.82 25.35
C ASN A 449 -7.66 8.84 25.93
N GLU A 450 -8.41 8.14 25.08
CA GLU A 450 -9.40 7.14 25.49
C GLU A 450 -8.70 5.79 25.72
N ALA A 451 -7.99 5.69 26.84
CA ALA A 451 -7.11 4.54 27.13
C ALA A 451 -7.80 3.18 27.08
N PRO A 452 -8.97 2.97 27.73
CA PRO A 452 -9.62 1.66 27.71
C PRO A 452 -9.96 1.21 26.27
N GLN A 453 -10.47 2.12 25.45
CA GLN A 453 -10.84 1.85 24.07
C GLN A 453 -9.59 1.61 23.21
N ALA A 454 -8.56 2.45 23.34
CA ALA A 454 -7.31 2.27 22.60
C ALA A 454 -6.66 0.91 22.89
N LEU A 455 -6.52 0.54 24.18
CA LEU A 455 -5.94 -0.73 24.59
C LEU A 455 -6.76 -1.92 24.10
N LYS A 456 -8.10 -1.86 24.18
CA LYS A 456 -8.98 -2.88 23.59
C LYS A 456 -8.69 -3.09 22.09
N GLN A 457 -8.57 -2.01 21.32
CA GLN A 457 -8.35 -2.11 19.88
C GLN A 457 -6.94 -2.63 19.54
N PHE A 458 -5.89 -2.19 20.25
CA PHE A 458 -4.54 -2.74 20.09
C PHE A 458 -4.53 -4.24 20.39
N ASP A 459 -5.16 -4.66 21.47
CA ASP A 459 -5.25 -6.07 21.87
C ASP A 459 -5.88 -6.95 20.80
N LEU A 460 -7.01 -6.51 20.25
CA LEU A 460 -7.73 -7.26 19.23
C LEU A 460 -6.88 -7.41 17.97
N TRP A 461 -6.24 -6.32 17.53
CA TRP A 461 -5.38 -6.33 16.36
C TRP A 461 -4.13 -7.20 16.56
N ILE A 462 -3.41 -7.06 17.69
CA ILE A 462 -2.17 -7.81 17.98
C ILE A 462 -2.45 -9.31 17.99
N ARG A 463 -3.55 -9.75 18.62
CA ARG A 463 -3.92 -11.17 18.67
C ARG A 463 -4.21 -11.77 17.29
N SER A 464 -4.79 -10.99 16.38
CA SER A 464 -5.15 -11.48 15.05
C SER A 464 -4.03 -11.35 14.01
N HIS A 465 -3.01 -10.51 14.26
CA HIS A 465 -1.93 -10.20 13.31
C HIS A 465 -0.52 -10.52 13.88
N PRO A 466 -0.26 -11.75 14.38
CA PRO A 466 0.98 -12.08 15.10
C PRO A 466 2.25 -12.11 14.23
N ARG A 467 2.13 -11.87 12.92
CA ARG A 467 3.24 -11.89 11.95
C ARG A 467 3.19 -10.71 10.98
N ASP A 468 2.32 -9.74 11.22
CA ASP A 468 2.24 -8.56 10.39
C ASP A 468 3.42 -7.64 10.69
N LEU A 469 3.99 -7.06 9.64
CA LEU A 469 5.13 -6.16 9.73
C LEU A 469 4.90 -4.95 10.66
N ARG A 470 3.64 -4.55 10.90
CA ARG A 470 3.29 -3.46 11.83
C ARG A 470 3.16 -3.90 13.29
N LEU A 471 3.40 -5.17 13.60
CA LEU A 471 3.29 -5.69 14.96
C LEU A 471 4.20 -4.92 15.94
N ALA A 472 5.43 -4.61 15.54
CA ALA A 472 6.33 -3.77 16.33
C ALA A 472 5.72 -2.40 16.67
N ALA A 473 5.12 -1.75 15.67
CA ALA A 473 4.47 -0.45 15.85
C ALA A 473 3.24 -0.53 16.75
N MET A 474 2.45 -1.60 16.67
CA MET A 474 1.28 -1.80 17.52
C MET A 474 1.66 -2.06 18.98
N HIS A 475 2.72 -2.83 19.23
CA HIS A 475 3.29 -2.95 20.57
C HIS A 475 3.87 -1.62 21.06
N GLY A 476 4.59 -0.88 20.20
CA GLY A 476 5.14 0.44 20.53
C GLY A 476 4.05 1.45 20.92
N ASP A 477 2.98 1.54 20.14
CA ASP A 477 1.84 2.42 20.38
C ASP A 477 1.08 2.01 21.66
N ARG A 478 0.88 0.71 21.90
CA ARG A 478 0.26 0.19 23.14
C ARG A 478 1.14 0.49 24.36
N CYS A 479 2.45 0.26 24.27
CA CYS A 479 3.41 0.65 25.31
C CYS A 479 3.33 2.14 25.61
N TRP A 480 3.38 2.98 24.58
CA TRP A 480 3.34 4.42 24.75
C TRP A 480 2.03 4.88 25.39
N MET A 481 0.91 4.30 25.00
CA MET A 481 -0.39 4.61 25.58
C MET A 481 -0.44 4.27 27.07
N ARG A 482 -0.05 3.04 27.44
CA ARG A 482 0.04 2.59 28.84
C ARG A 482 0.95 3.48 29.68
N THR A 483 2.13 3.76 29.14
CA THR A 483 3.15 4.59 29.80
C THR A 483 2.62 6.00 30.02
N ARG A 484 2.07 6.66 28.99
CA ARG A 484 1.61 8.04 29.08
C ARG A 484 0.45 8.20 30.07
N MET A 485 -0.42 7.20 30.15
CA MET A 485 -1.58 7.18 31.05
C MET A 485 -1.27 6.64 32.45
N ASN A 486 -0.03 6.22 32.70
CA ASN A 486 0.39 5.60 33.96
C ASN A 486 -0.42 4.34 34.31
N LEU A 487 -0.74 3.51 33.32
CA LEU A 487 -1.54 2.29 33.45
C LEU A 487 -0.67 1.06 33.24
N GLU A 488 -0.75 0.07 34.15
CA GLU A 488 -0.16 -1.27 33.95
C GLU A 488 1.31 -1.20 33.47
N ILE A 489 2.15 -0.44 34.20
CA ILE A 489 3.51 -0.08 33.76
C ILE A 489 4.40 -1.29 33.46
N GLU A 490 4.24 -2.39 34.20
CA GLU A 490 4.97 -3.63 33.91
C GLU A 490 4.65 -4.17 32.52
N GLN A 491 3.36 -4.22 32.16
CA GLN A 491 2.92 -4.64 30.83
C GLN A 491 3.34 -3.63 29.75
N ALA A 492 3.38 -2.33 30.07
CA ALA A 492 3.90 -1.31 29.17
C ALA A 492 5.37 -1.59 28.82
N ILE A 493 6.18 -1.97 29.81
CA ILE A 493 7.58 -2.31 29.61
C ILE A 493 7.72 -3.56 28.73
N ASP A 494 6.87 -4.57 28.93
CA ASP A 494 6.90 -5.78 28.10
C ASP A 494 6.49 -5.50 26.66
N ASP A 495 5.45 -4.68 26.44
CA ASP A 495 5.09 -4.18 25.11
C ASP A 495 6.25 -3.44 24.44
N CYS A 496 6.95 -2.60 25.19
CA CYS A 496 8.09 -1.87 24.67
C CYS A 496 9.29 -2.79 24.32
N LYS A 497 9.52 -3.86 25.10
CA LYS A 497 10.55 -4.86 24.77
C LYS A 497 10.18 -5.61 23.49
N GLU A 498 8.94 -6.07 23.38
CA GLU A 498 8.46 -6.76 22.17
C GLU A 498 8.61 -5.88 20.93
N ALA A 499 8.25 -4.59 21.02
CA ALA A 499 8.47 -3.64 19.93
C ALA A 499 9.95 -3.48 19.54
N VAL A 500 10.86 -3.44 20.51
CA VAL A 500 12.32 -3.34 20.29
C VAL A 500 12.89 -4.64 19.73
N ASP A 501 12.40 -5.79 20.16
CA ASP A 501 12.83 -7.10 19.69
C ASP A 501 12.38 -7.35 18.25
N LEU A 502 11.18 -6.90 17.89
CA LEU A 502 10.64 -6.98 16.52
C LEU A 502 11.27 -5.95 15.57
N ASP A 503 11.55 -4.73 16.02
CA ASP A 503 12.21 -3.68 15.22
C ASP A 503 13.23 -2.91 16.05
N GLY A 504 14.45 -3.45 16.04
CA GLY A 504 15.59 -2.89 16.73
C GLY A 504 16.19 -1.64 16.10
N GLU A 505 15.71 -1.16 14.95
CA GLU A 505 16.23 0.07 14.31
C GLU A 505 15.37 1.31 14.62
N GLU A 506 14.13 1.12 15.08
CA GLU A 506 13.26 2.23 15.45
C GLU A 506 13.64 2.83 16.82
N ALA A 507 14.21 4.04 16.79
CA ALA A 507 14.68 4.74 17.98
C ALA A 507 13.54 5.03 18.98
N SER A 508 12.31 5.24 18.49
CA SER A 508 11.17 5.63 19.31
C SER A 508 10.78 4.55 20.32
N TYR A 509 10.83 3.26 19.96
CA TYR A 509 10.47 2.16 20.88
C TYR A 509 11.40 2.09 22.09
N ARG A 510 12.69 2.39 21.90
CA ARG A 510 13.65 2.50 23.02
C ARG A 510 13.43 3.74 23.87
N SER A 511 13.02 4.84 23.24
CA SER A 511 12.59 6.03 23.99
C SER A 511 11.39 5.70 24.87
N PHE A 512 10.37 5.02 24.33
CA PHE A 512 9.19 4.60 25.08
C PHE A 512 9.55 3.65 26.22
N LEU A 513 10.47 2.69 26.00
CA LEU A 513 10.98 1.80 27.04
C LEU A 513 11.66 2.58 28.18
N GLY A 514 12.47 3.59 27.83
CA GLY A 514 13.09 4.48 28.81
C GLY A 514 12.08 5.24 29.65
N TRP A 515 11.02 5.77 29.03
CA TRP A 515 9.93 6.46 29.73
C TRP A 515 9.13 5.52 30.63
N ALA A 516 8.85 4.29 30.19
CA ALA A 516 8.17 3.28 30.98
C ALA A 516 8.98 2.88 32.22
N ARG A 517 10.29 2.66 32.04
CA ARG A 517 11.24 2.38 33.13
C ARG A 517 11.38 3.53 34.11
N LEU A 518 11.37 4.78 33.64
CA LEU A 518 11.34 5.95 34.53
C LEU A 518 10.09 5.98 35.41
N ARG A 519 8.92 5.66 34.87
CA ARG A 519 7.69 5.56 35.67
C ARG A 519 7.75 4.44 36.69
N GLN A 520 8.39 3.32 36.34
CA GLN A 520 8.64 2.22 37.28
C GLN A 520 9.68 2.56 38.37
N GLY A 521 10.39 3.69 38.25
CA GLY A 521 11.44 4.11 39.19
C GLY A 521 12.84 3.60 38.83
N GLU A 522 13.01 2.91 37.70
CA GLU A 522 14.26 2.30 37.28
C GLU A 522 15.14 3.28 36.47
N ALA A 523 15.67 4.32 37.13
CA ALA A 523 16.41 5.39 36.47
C ALA A 523 17.65 4.89 35.70
N ALA A 524 18.40 3.92 36.23
CA ALA A 524 19.57 3.36 35.56
C ALA A 524 19.21 2.59 34.27
N ALA A 525 18.15 1.78 34.32
CA ALA A 525 17.67 1.05 33.15
C ALA A 525 17.10 2.02 32.09
N ALA A 526 16.38 3.05 32.55
CA ALA A 526 15.88 4.10 31.66
C ALA A 526 17.00 4.84 30.93
N ARG A 527 18.07 5.24 31.64
CA ARG A 527 19.25 5.87 31.04
C ARG A 527 19.79 5.04 29.88
N LYS A 528 20.00 3.73 30.11
CA LYS A 528 20.50 2.80 29.08
C LYS A 528 19.58 2.71 27.86
N ALA A 529 18.27 2.69 28.06
CA ALA A 529 17.30 2.67 26.97
C ALA A 529 17.36 3.98 26.14
N PHE A 530 17.46 5.13 26.82
CA PHE A 530 17.61 6.42 26.13
C PHE A 530 18.94 6.58 25.42
N ASP A 531 20.05 6.12 26.01
CA ASP A 531 21.36 6.12 25.35
C ASP A 531 21.28 5.41 23.99
N ARG A 532 20.71 4.20 23.98
CA ARG A 532 20.53 3.44 22.74
C ARG A 532 19.55 4.09 21.76
N SER A 533 18.51 4.77 22.26
CA SER A 533 17.59 5.55 21.43
C SER A 533 18.32 6.70 20.71
N ILE A 534 19.11 7.48 21.47
CA ILE A 534 19.85 8.64 20.97
C ILE A 534 20.94 8.23 19.98
N GLU A 535 21.62 7.10 20.22
CA GLU A 535 22.59 6.51 19.28
C GLU A 535 21.97 6.23 17.90
N LEU A 536 20.72 5.75 17.86
CA LEU A 536 20.01 5.48 16.61
C LEU A 536 19.50 6.78 15.97
N LYS A 537 18.87 7.63 16.77
CA LYS A 537 18.37 8.94 16.33
C LYS A 537 18.28 9.88 17.53
N PRO A 538 18.85 11.10 17.45
CA PRO A 538 18.80 12.07 18.54
C PRO A 538 17.38 12.66 18.66
N LEU A 539 16.47 11.93 19.32
CA LEU A 539 15.09 12.35 19.56
C LEU A 539 15.02 13.29 20.76
N ALA A 540 14.29 14.42 20.63
CA ALA A 540 14.09 15.36 21.74
C ALA A 540 13.52 14.69 23.00
N TRP A 541 12.53 13.80 22.82
CA TRP A 541 11.92 13.04 23.91
C TRP A 541 12.89 12.07 24.60
N ALA A 542 13.86 11.51 23.86
CA ALA A 542 14.87 10.62 24.43
C ALA A 542 15.91 11.41 25.24
N HIS A 543 16.38 12.55 24.73
CA HIS A 543 17.24 13.46 25.49
C HIS A 543 16.55 13.94 26.77
N TYR A 544 15.30 14.41 26.67
CA TYR A 544 14.56 14.89 27.84
C TYR A 544 14.38 13.80 28.89
N GLY A 545 13.97 12.61 28.47
CA GLY A 545 13.84 11.45 29.34
C GLY A 545 15.16 11.05 30.00
N ARG A 546 16.27 11.05 29.24
CA ARG A 546 17.60 10.78 29.79
C ARG A 546 18.02 11.83 30.83
N GLY A 547 17.70 13.10 30.59
CA GLY A 547 17.92 14.18 31.57
C GLY A 547 17.18 13.92 32.90
N LEU A 548 15.93 13.45 32.85
CA LEU A 548 15.18 13.05 34.04
C LEU A 548 15.81 11.84 34.73
N ALA A 549 16.25 10.84 33.97
CA ALA A 549 16.96 9.66 34.51
C ALA A 549 18.25 10.05 35.23
N LEU A 550 19.07 10.91 34.59
CA LEU A 550 20.32 11.41 35.15
C LEU A 550 20.10 12.25 36.41
N SER A 551 19.04 13.06 36.46
CA SER A 551 18.66 13.82 37.66
C SER A 551 18.38 12.89 38.84
N ARG A 552 17.67 11.78 38.61
CA ARG A 552 17.41 10.75 39.64
C ARG A 552 18.65 9.95 40.04
N LEU A 553 19.65 9.88 39.18
CA LEU A 553 20.95 9.25 39.44
C LEU A 553 21.97 10.23 40.07
N ASN A 554 21.53 11.44 40.44
CA ASN A 554 22.38 12.48 41.00
C ASN A 554 23.52 12.94 40.06
N GLU A 555 23.23 13.02 38.75
CA GLU A 555 24.13 13.52 37.69
C GLU A 555 23.62 14.84 37.05
N PRO A 556 23.49 15.95 37.82
CA PRO A 556 22.74 17.15 37.40
C PRO A 556 23.34 17.90 36.20
N GLU A 557 24.67 17.96 36.06
CA GLU A 557 25.29 18.65 34.91
C GLU A 557 25.01 17.94 33.58
N LYS A 558 25.07 16.61 33.57
CA LYS A 558 24.72 15.82 32.38
C LYS A 558 23.22 15.95 32.08
N ALA A 559 22.39 15.97 33.12
CA ALA A 559 20.96 16.20 32.96
C ALA A 559 20.66 17.55 32.29
N ARG A 560 21.34 18.62 32.71
CA ARG A 560 21.20 19.96 32.11
C ARG A 560 21.57 19.96 30.62
N GLN A 561 22.68 19.32 30.25
CA GLN A 561 23.10 19.18 28.85
C GLN A 561 22.05 18.47 27.99
N ASP A 562 21.41 17.44 28.54
CA ASP A 562 20.34 16.71 27.86
C ASP A 562 19.06 17.52 27.70
N PHE A 563 18.66 18.29 28.72
CA PHE A 563 17.53 19.20 28.58
C PHE A 563 17.79 20.28 27.52
N GLU A 564 19.01 20.82 27.46
CA GLU A 564 19.42 21.76 26.42
C GLU A 564 19.42 21.12 25.03
N ALA A 565 19.93 19.89 24.88
CA ALA A 565 19.87 19.14 23.64
C ALA A 565 18.42 18.90 23.19
N ALA A 566 17.55 18.48 24.11
CA ALA A 566 16.13 18.28 23.83
C ALA A 566 15.45 19.56 23.34
N ARG A 567 15.70 20.71 23.98
CA ARG A 567 15.15 22.02 23.61
C ARG A 567 15.69 22.56 22.29
N ARG A 568 16.94 22.25 21.94
CA ARG A 568 17.49 22.56 20.60
C ARG A 568 16.76 21.81 19.49
N ILE A 569 16.39 20.55 19.73
CA ILE A 569 15.66 19.73 18.75
C ILE A 569 14.17 20.11 18.73
N ALA A 570 13.56 20.35 19.89
CA ALA A 570 12.16 20.72 20.03
C ALA A 570 11.99 21.77 21.14
N PRO A 571 11.89 23.08 20.81
CA PRO A 571 11.84 24.15 21.81
C PRO A 571 10.68 24.04 22.81
N ALA A 572 9.56 23.43 22.44
CA ALA A 572 8.38 23.24 23.29
C ALA A 572 8.35 21.88 24.02
N ILE A 573 9.50 21.20 24.17
CA ILE A 573 9.55 19.84 24.72
C ILE A 573 9.07 19.75 26.17
N ASP A 574 9.44 20.71 27.04
CA ASP A 574 9.03 20.72 28.45
C ASP A 574 7.50 20.68 28.60
N GLU A 575 6.81 21.53 27.83
CA GLU A 575 5.35 21.61 27.80
C GLU A 575 4.72 20.34 27.22
N SER A 576 5.36 19.74 26.21
CA SER A 576 4.91 18.49 25.59
C SER A 576 4.99 17.31 26.57
N VAL A 577 6.08 17.20 27.32
CA VAL A 577 6.30 16.19 28.37
C VAL A 577 5.29 16.36 29.50
N ARG A 578 5.04 17.61 29.92
CA ARG A 578 4.03 17.95 30.92
C ARG A 578 2.62 17.54 30.48
N LYS A 579 2.21 17.92 29.28
CA LYS A 579 0.91 17.54 28.68
C LYS A 579 0.73 16.03 28.48
N ALA A 580 1.84 15.30 28.34
CA ALA A 580 1.84 13.84 28.29
C ALA A 580 1.79 13.19 29.68
N GLY A 581 1.58 13.95 30.76
CA GLY A 581 1.35 13.41 32.10
C GLY A 581 2.63 12.99 32.84
N PHE A 582 3.81 13.42 32.40
CA PHE A 582 5.09 13.11 33.05
C PHE A 582 5.56 14.22 34.01
N GLU A 583 4.70 15.20 34.33
CA GLU A 583 5.02 16.33 35.22
C GLU A 583 5.54 15.88 36.60
N ALA A 584 4.94 14.83 37.18
CA ALA A 584 5.38 14.27 38.46
C ALA A 584 6.80 13.66 38.41
N LEU A 585 7.30 13.28 37.23
CA LEU A 585 8.67 12.79 37.09
C LEU A 585 9.71 13.92 37.11
N ALA A 586 9.30 15.17 36.86
CA ALA A 586 10.15 16.35 36.85
C ALA A 586 10.28 17.03 38.24
N GLY A 587 9.60 16.51 39.26
CA GLY A 587 9.69 17.00 40.64
C GLY A 587 11.13 16.99 41.16
N THR A 588 11.59 18.17 41.60
CA THR A 588 12.93 18.57 42.10
C THR A 588 14.05 18.87 41.10
N VAL A 589 13.76 19.37 39.90
CA VAL A 589 14.75 20.16 39.14
C VAL A 589 14.43 21.64 39.34
N LYS A 590 15.14 22.33 40.26
CA LYS A 590 15.04 23.80 40.39
C LYS A 590 15.37 24.43 39.04
N ARG A 591 14.47 25.27 38.52
CA ARG A 591 14.79 26.11 37.35
C ARG A 591 16.01 26.97 37.72
N PRO A 592 17.10 26.98 36.93
CA PRO A 592 18.12 28.00 37.09
C PRO A 592 17.48 29.36 36.75
N GLU A 593 17.73 30.34 37.61
CA GLU A 593 17.30 31.75 37.44
C GLU A 593 17.91 32.41 36.21
#